data_AF-A0A4Q3YFJ8-F1
#
_entry.id   AF-A0A4Q3YFJ8-F1
#
_cell.length_a   1.000
_cell.length_b   1.000
_cell.length_c   1.000
_cell.angle_alpha   90.00
_cell.angle_beta   90.00
_cell.angle_gamma   90.00
#
_symmetry.space_group_name_H-M   'P 1'
#
loop_
_entity.id
_entity.type
_entity.pdbx_description
1 polymer ?
#
loop_
_entity_poly.entity_id
_entity_poly.type
_entity_poly.pdbx_seq_one_letter_code
_entity_poly.pdbx_strand_id
1 'polypeptide(L)'
;GDAARRRDDMRDSYIVAADTVVAVGRRVLPKAELADEATDCLRLLSGRQHRVYTAVCVLSPKGSRRERVVETRVRFKRLSGRDIERYIASDEWRGKAGGYAIQGLAGTFVVKLVGSHSAVVGLPLYETISLLEGEGFPVRQGWGAMA
;
A
#
# COMPACT_ATOMS: atom_id res chain seq x y z
N GLY A 1 -15.45 2.02 -7.94
CA GLY A 1 -16.43 1.04 -8.42
C GLY A 1 -17.73 1.75 -8.80
N ASP A 2 -18.61 1.10 -9.55
CA ASP A 2 -19.85 1.69 -10.09
C ASP A 2 -20.77 2.35 -9.04
N ALA A 3 -20.68 1.93 -7.77
CA ALA A 3 -21.40 2.57 -6.67
C ALA A 3 -21.08 4.07 -6.51
N ALA A 4 -19.81 4.47 -6.69
CA ALA A 4 -19.41 5.88 -6.58
C ALA A 4 -19.90 6.72 -7.77
N ARG A 5 -20.09 6.10 -8.96
CA ARG A 5 -20.64 6.77 -10.15
C ARG A 5 -22.13 7.06 -10.08
N ARG A 6 -22.86 6.33 -9.22
CA ARG A 6 -24.31 6.47 -9.03
C ARG A 6 -24.68 7.54 -8.01
N ARG A 7 -23.69 8.11 -7.33
CA ARG A 7 -23.86 9.20 -6.37
C ARG A 7 -23.84 10.54 -7.11
N ASP A 8 -24.96 11.26 -7.04
CA ASP A 8 -25.16 12.52 -7.77
C ASP A 8 -24.13 13.59 -7.37
N ASP A 9 -23.74 13.61 -6.09
CA ASP A 9 -22.71 14.49 -5.52
C ASP A 9 -21.28 14.20 -6.00
N MET A 10 -21.06 13.10 -6.74
CA MET A 10 -19.75 12.69 -7.22
C MET A 10 -19.60 12.74 -8.75
N ARG A 11 -20.62 13.19 -9.50
CA ARG A 11 -20.57 13.20 -10.99
C ARG A 11 -19.39 13.98 -11.54
N ASP A 12 -19.06 15.12 -10.93
CA ASP A 12 -17.97 15.98 -11.36
C ASP A 12 -16.67 15.76 -10.57
N SER A 13 -16.57 14.62 -9.87
CA SER A 13 -15.40 14.28 -9.05
C SER A 13 -14.43 13.34 -9.77
N TYR A 14 -13.15 13.53 -9.48
CA TYR A 14 -12.14 12.49 -9.71
C TYR A 14 -12.18 11.50 -8.55
N ILE A 15 -12.22 10.20 -8.87
CA ILE A 15 -12.26 9.14 -7.86
C ILE A 15 -10.94 8.37 -7.93
N VAL A 16 -10.22 8.34 -6.82
CA VAL A 16 -9.00 7.54 -6.66
C VAL A 16 -9.31 6.35 -5.76
N ALA A 17 -8.92 5.15 -6.19
CA ALA A 17 -8.96 3.94 -5.38
C ALA A 17 -7.62 3.22 -5.48
N ALA A 18 -7.18 2.61 -4.38
CA ALA A 18 -5.99 1.78 -4.36
C ALA A 18 -6.22 0.52 -3.52
N ASP A 19 -5.51 -0.56 -3.87
CA ASP A 19 -5.44 -1.77 -3.07
C ASP A 19 -4.00 -2.29 -3.05
N THR A 20 -3.62 -2.87 -1.92
CA THR A 20 -2.25 -3.31 -1.66
C THR A 20 -2.25 -4.77 -1.20
N VAL A 21 -1.40 -5.58 -1.84
CA VAL A 21 -1.20 -6.98 -1.49
C VAL A 21 0.29 -7.26 -1.28
N VAL A 22 0.58 -8.17 -0.34
CA VAL A 22 1.95 -8.63 -0.07
C VAL A 22 2.07 -10.08 -0.53
N ALA A 23 3.17 -10.41 -1.20
CA ALA A 23 3.46 -11.76 -1.66
C ALA A 23 4.91 -12.16 -1.39
N VAL A 24 5.13 -13.41 -0.98
CA VAL A 24 6.45 -13.99 -0.78
C VAL A 24 6.57 -15.30 -1.57
N GLY A 25 7.53 -15.36 -2.50
CA GLY A 25 7.58 -16.43 -3.49
C GLY A 25 6.31 -16.45 -4.34
N ARG A 26 5.56 -17.56 -4.32
CA ARG A 26 4.28 -17.74 -5.03
C ARG A 26 3.05 -17.52 -4.14
N ARG A 27 3.22 -17.17 -2.87
CA ARG A 27 2.13 -17.05 -1.90
C ARG A 27 1.75 -15.59 -1.66
N VAL A 28 0.48 -15.25 -1.85
CA VAL A 28 -0.11 -14.00 -1.37
C VAL A 28 -0.37 -14.13 0.14
N LEU A 29 -0.01 -13.11 0.90
CA LEU A 29 -0.26 -13.02 2.33
C LEU A 29 -1.54 -12.22 2.59
N PRO A 30 -2.40 -12.67 3.52
CA PRO A 30 -3.66 -12.00 3.81
C PRO A 30 -3.43 -10.65 4.50
N LYS A 31 -4.51 -9.85 4.60
CA LYS A 31 -4.61 -8.81 5.63
C LYS A 31 -4.79 -9.55 6.95
N ALA A 32 -3.87 -9.36 7.89
CA ALA A 32 -3.89 -10.09 9.15
C ALA A 32 -4.97 -9.51 10.07
N GLU A 33 -5.95 -10.33 10.42
CA GLU A 33 -7.05 -9.97 11.33
C GLU A 33 -6.85 -10.61 12.71
N LEU A 34 -6.14 -11.75 12.75
CA LEU A 34 -5.76 -12.47 13.97
C LEU A 34 -4.25 -12.43 14.23
N ALA A 35 -3.88 -12.47 15.52
CA ALA A 35 -2.48 -12.40 15.94
C ALA A 35 -1.63 -13.56 15.40
N ASP A 36 -2.23 -14.75 15.30
CA ASP A 36 -1.56 -15.94 14.75
C ASP A 36 -1.29 -15.77 13.25
N GLU A 37 -2.20 -15.16 12.49
CA GLU A 37 -2.01 -14.87 11.07
C GLU A 37 -0.85 -13.89 10.84
N ALA A 38 -0.78 -12.83 11.66
CA ALA A 38 0.32 -11.87 11.61
C ALA A 38 1.64 -12.54 11.99
N THR A 39 1.66 -13.39 13.02
CA THR A 39 2.84 -14.15 13.44
C THR A 39 3.36 -15.03 12.31
N ASP A 40 2.48 -15.77 11.64
CA ASP A 40 2.83 -16.65 10.54
C ASP A 40 3.31 -15.87 9.31
N CYS A 41 2.70 -14.73 9.00
CA CYS A 41 3.19 -13.82 7.98
C CYS A 41 4.62 -13.35 8.29
N LEU A 42 4.89 -12.87 9.51
CA LEU A 42 6.22 -12.39 9.90
C LEU A 42 7.26 -13.50 9.88
N ARG A 43 6.92 -14.72 10.28
CA ARG A 43 7.78 -15.90 10.14
C ARG A 43 8.11 -16.18 8.67
N LEU A 44 7.11 -16.12 7.79
CA LEU A 44 7.32 -16.31 6.35
C LEU A 44 8.17 -15.20 5.72
N LEU A 45 8.11 -13.97 6.21
CA LEU A 45 8.86 -12.83 5.70
C LEU A 45 10.29 -12.74 6.27
N SER A 46 10.53 -13.30 7.46
CA SER A 46 11.80 -13.24 8.18
C SER A 46 13.00 -13.63 7.32
N GLY A 47 13.96 -12.70 7.18
CA GLY A 47 15.19 -12.88 6.42
C GLY A 47 15.03 -12.98 4.91
N ARG A 48 13.81 -12.82 4.38
CA ARG A 48 13.49 -13.02 2.96
C ARG A 48 13.19 -11.68 2.28
N GLN A 49 13.30 -11.71 0.96
CA GLN A 49 12.74 -10.68 0.10
C GLN A 49 11.32 -11.07 -0.29
N HIS A 50 10.41 -10.11 -0.21
CA HIS A 50 9.02 -10.22 -0.63
C HIS A 50 8.67 -9.05 -1.55
N ARG A 51 7.49 -9.15 -2.16
CA ARG A 51 6.96 -8.17 -3.10
C ARG A 51 5.69 -7.59 -2.51
N VAL A 52 5.56 -6.27 -2.62
CA VAL A 52 4.35 -5.53 -2.32
C VAL A 52 3.85 -4.99 -3.64
N TYR A 53 2.61 -5.34 -3.98
CA TYR A 53 1.95 -4.85 -5.18
C TYR A 53 0.87 -3.88 -4.76
N THR A 54 0.91 -2.68 -5.31
CA THR A 54 -0.13 -1.68 -5.09
C THR A 54 -0.72 -1.28 -6.41
N ALA A 55 -2.01 -1.55 -6.57
CA ALA A 55 -2.78 -1.07 -7.71
C ALA A 55 -3.40 0.28 -7.35
N VAL A 56 -3.32 1.24 -8.26
CA VAL A 56 -4.07 2.50 -8.18
C VAL A 56 -4.94 2.66 -9.42
N CYS A 57 -6.16 3.14 -9.22
CA CYS A 57 -7.14 3.41 -10.25
C CYS A 57 -7.69 4.82 -10.08
N VAL A 58 -7.73 5.57 -11.18
CA VAL A 58 -8.33 6.90 -11.29
C VAL A 58 -9.52 6.81 -12.23
N LEU A 59 -10.68 7.28 -11.78
CA LEU A 59 -11.85 7.54 -12.60
C LEU A 59 -12.03 9.05 -12.72
N SER A 60 -12.16 9.55 -13.95
CA SER A 60 -12.43 10.98 -14.18
C SER A 60 -13.94 11.27 -14.28
N PRO A 61 -14.34 12.54 -14.13
CA PRO A 61 -15.71 13.00 -14.42
C PRO A 61 -16.18 12.67 -15.85
N LYS A 62 -15.23 12.61 -16.79
CA LYS A 62 -15.48 12.29 -18.21
C LYS A 62 -15.75 10.80 -18.44
N GLY A 63 -15.73 9.97 -17.39
CA GLY A 63 -16.00 8.53 -17.43
C GLY A 63 -14.78 7.67 -17.79
N SER A 64 -13.62 8.27 -18.07
CA SER A 64 -12.37 7.54 -18.32
C SER A 64 -11.90 6.80 -17.05
N ARG A 65 -11.26 5.65 -17.26
CA ARG A 65 -10.59 4.85 -16.23
C ARG A 65 -9.13 4.70 -16.61
N ARG A 66 -8.24 4.92 -15.65
CA ARG A 66 -6.80 4.65 -15.76
C ARG A 66 -6.33 3.91 -14.55
N GLU A 67 -5.41 2.97 -14.74
CA GLU A 67 -4.84 2.21 -13.64
C GLU A 67 -3.38 1.85 -13.86
N ARG A 68 -2.69 1.64 -12.75
CA ARG A 68 -1.29 1.20 -12.70
C ARG A 68 -1.11 0.23 -11.54
N VAL A 69 -0.21 -0.74 -11.73
CA VAL A 69 0.26 -1.63 -10.67
C VAL A 69 1.73 -1.36 -10.45
N VAL A 70 2.10 -1.11 -9.19
CA VAL A 70 3.47 -0.84 -8.77
C VAL A 70 3.98 -2.02 -7.96
N GLU A 71 5.06 -2.64 -8.41
CA GLU A 71 5.79 -3.66 -7.63
C GLU A 71 6.89 -2.97 -6.82
N THR A 72 6.91 -3.21 -5.51
CA THR A 72 8.02 -2.83 -4.63
C THR A 72 8.58 -4.07 -3.96
N ARG A 73 9.91 -4.24 -3.99
CA ARG A 73 10.60 -5.35 -3.31
C ARG A 73 11.10 -4.87 -1.96
N VAL A 74 10.75 -5.61 -0.92
CA VAL A 74 11.15 -5.33 0.47
C VAL A 74 11.92 -6.54 0.97
N ARG A 75 13.02 -6.31 1.69
CA ARG A 75 13.77 -7.37 2.36
C ARG A 75 13.80 -7.10 3.86
N PHE A 76 13.43 -8.11 4.64
CA PHE A 76 13.55 -8.05 6.09
C PHE A 76 14.89 -8.62 6.57
N LYS A 77 15.36 -8.13 7.73
CA LYS A 77 16.35 -8.84 8.55
C LYS A 77 15.77 -10.19 8.96
N ARG A 78 16.63 -11.11 9.42
CA ARG A 78 16.14 -12.29 10.11
C ARG A 78 15.53 -11.85 11.45
N LEU A 79 14.24 -12.08 11.62
CA LEU A 79 13.50 -11.77 12.83
C LEU A 79 13.75 -12.86 13.88
N SER A 80 14.09 -12.45 15.08
CA SER A 80 14.11 -13.31 16.27
C SER A 80 12.69 -13.56 16.77
N GLY A 81 12.50 -14.59 17.61
CA GLY A 81 11.21 -14.79 18.30
C GLY A 81 10.78 -13.56 19.10
N ARG A 82 11.74 -12.88 19.74
CA ARG A 82 11.49 -11.64 20.50
C ARG A 82 11.05 -10.48 19.62
N ASP A 83 11.61 -10.33 18.41
CA ASP A 83 11.16 -9.31 17.46
C ASP A 83 9.68 -9.50 17.11
N ILE A 84 9.29 -10.75 16.79
CA ILE A 84 7.93 -11.09 16.39
C ILE A 84 6.96 -10.89 17.56
N GLU A 85 7.28 -11.44 18.74
CA GLU A 85 6.44 -11.32 19.93
C GLU A 85 6.18 -9.85 20.30
N ARG A 86 7.23 -9.02 20.33
CA ARG A 86 7.10 -7.59 20.66
C ARG A 86 6.33 -6.82 19.61
N TYR A 87 6.48 -7.17 18.34
CA TYR A 87 5.73 -6.53 17.28
C TYR A 87 4.25 -6.91 17.31
N ILE A 88 3.93 -8.19 17.56
CA ILE A 88 2.54 -8.63 17.72
C ILE A 88 1.87 -7.94 18.90
N ALA A 89 2.57 -7.77 20.02
CA ALA A 89 2.08 -7.05 21.20
C ALA A 89 1.84 -5.53 20.96
N SER A 90 2.35 -4.97 19.86
CA SER A 90 2.15 -3.54 19.53
C SER A 90 0.86 -3.25 18.77
N ASP A 91 0.15 -4.28 18.30
CA ASP A 91 -1.06 -4.18 17.47
C ASP A 91 -0.90 -3.45 16.10
N GLU A 92 0.29 -2.98 15.71
CA GLU A 92 0.53 -2.31 14.43
C GLU A 92 0.28 -3.20 13.19
N TRP A 93 0.24 -4.52 13.38
CA TRP A 93 -0.01 -5.52 12.34
C TRP A 93 -1.47 -5.59 11.88
N ARG A 94 -2.42 -5.08 12.69
CA ARG A 94 -3.85 -5.26 12.46
C ARG A 94 -4.32 -4.66 11.15
N GLY A 95 -5.04 -5.47 10.36
CA GLY A 95 -5.58 -5.08 9.05
C GLY A 95 -4.52 -4.79 8.00
N LYS A 96 -3.24 -5.11 8.25
CA LYS A 96 -2.13 -4.88 7.30
C LYS A 96 -1.89 -6.10 6.45
N ALA A 97 -1.73 -5.90 5.14
CA ALA A 97 -1.33 -6.96 4.23
C ALA A 97 0.06 -7.49 4.63
N GLY A 98 0.17 -8.81 4.79
CA GLY A 98 1.41 -9.43 5.29
C GLY A 98 1.72 -9.16 6.76
N GLY A 99 0.77 -8.58 7.51
CA GLY A 99 0.87 -8.39 8.96
C GLY A 99 1.95 -7.40 9.40
N TYR A 100 2.29 -6.39 8.59
CA TYR A 100 3.25 -5.36 9.00
C TYR A 100 2.96 -3.97 8.41
N ALA A 101 3.40 -2.93 9.12
CA ALA A 101 3.32 -1.53 8.71
C ALA A 101 4.72 -0.91 8.56
N ILE A 102 5.16 -0.61 7.34
CA ILE A 102 6.52 -0.12 7.06
C ILE A 102 6.80 1.25 7.70
N GLN A 103 5.78 2.08 7.85
CA GLN A 103 5.87 3.41 8.47
C GLN A 103 5.96 3.36 10.00
N GLY A 104 5.75 2.19 10.61
CA GLY A 104 5.79 1.98 12.06
C GLY A 104 7.02 1.18 12.51
N LEU A 105 6.86 0.41 13.59
CA LEU A 105 7.91 -0.41 14.21
C LEU A 105 8.51 -1.44 13.23
N ALA A 106 7.73 -1.96 12.28
CA ALA A 106 8.24 -2.89 11.28
C ALA A 106 9.23 -2.23 10.30
N GLY A 107 9.30 -0.90 10.23
CA GLY A 107 10.38 -0.19 9.53
C GLY A 107 11.76 -0.57 10.05
N THR A 108 11.89 -0.93 11.34
CA THR A 108 13.15 -1.43 11.93
C THR A 108 13.56 -2.81 11.44
N PHE A 109 12.66 -3.54 10.78
CA PHE A 109 12.93 -4.86 10.20
C PHE A 109 13.43 -4.77 8.76
N VAL A 110 13.18 -3.67 8.06
CA VAL A 110 13.51 -3.50 6.64
C VAL A 110 15.00 -3.22 6.47
N VAL A 111 15.70 -4.11 5.75
CA VAL A 111 17.13 -3.93 5.42
C VAL A 111 17.34 -3.41 4.00
N LYS A 112 16.35 -3.56 3.12
CA LYS A 112 16.40 -3.05 1.75
C LYS A 112 15.00 -2.87 1.19
N LEU A 113 14.78 -1.77 0.48
CA LEU A 113 13.59 -1.50 -0.33
C LEU A 113 14.03 -1.10 -1.74
N VAL A 114 13.41 -1.68 -2.76
CA VAL A 114 13.62 -1.34 -4.17
C VAL A 114 12.27 -1.15 -4.83
N GLY A 115 11.95 0.09 -5.20
CA GLY A 115 10.66 0.48 -5.74
C GLY A 115 10.10 1.70 -4.99
N SER A 116 8.78 1.73 -4.79
CA SER A 116 8.05 2.88 -4.25
C SER A 116 7.68 2.66 -2.79
N HIS A 117 8.29 3.44 -1.88
CA HIS A 117 7.92 3.42 -0.46
C HIS A 117 6.44 3.79 -0.26
N SER A 118 5.95 4.82 -0.96
CA SER A 118 4.55 5.23 -0.87
C SER A 118 3.58 4.14 -1.34
N ALA A 119 3.98 3.33 -2.34
CA ALA A 119 3.19 2.18 -2.75
C ALA A 119 3.05 1.17 -1.59
N VAL A 120 4.14 0.87 -0.88
CA VAL A 120 4.11 -0.04 0.28
C VAL A 120 3.21 0.48 1.40
N VAL A 121 3.19 1.79 1.62
CA VAL A 121 2.28 2.44 2.60
C VAL A 121 0.81 2.29 2.18
N GLY A 122 0.53 2.25 0.87
CA GLY A 122 -0.80 1.95 0.33
C GLY A 122 -1.23 2.78 -0.88
N LEU A 123 -0.47 3.80 -1.25
CA LEU A 123 -0.79 4.66 -2.39
C LEU A 123 0.49 5.11 -3.13
N PRO A 124 0.73 4.63 -4.36
CA PRO A 124 1.90 5.01 -5.14
C PRO A 124 1.79 6.46 -5.62
N LEU A 125 2.39 7.41 -4.90
CA LEU A 125 2.13 8.84 -5.12
C LEU A 125 2.58 9.32 -6.50
N TYR A 126 3.72 8.83 -7.00
CA TYR A 126 4.20 9.20 -8.34
C TYR A 126 3.20 8.82 -9.43
N GLU A 127 2.75 7.56 -9.42
CA GLU A 127 1.78 7.04 -10.36
C GLU A 127 0.41 7.69 -10.18
N THR A 128 -0.02 7.92 -8.94
CA THR A 128 -1.28 8.59 -8.64
C THR A 128 -1.32 9.99 -9.23
N ILE A 129 -0.27 10.78 -9.01
CA ILE A 129 -0.17 12.14 -9.54
C ILE A 129 -0.10 12.12 -11.08
N SER A 130 0.70 11.22 -11.66
CA SER A 130 0.81 11.08 -13.11
C SER A 130 -0.54 10.74 -13.77
N LEU A 131 -1.34 9.86 -13.14
CA LEU A 131 -2.67 9.50 -13.63
C LEU A 131 -3.66 10.66 -13.52
N LEU A 132 -3.64 11.39 -12.40
CA LEU A 132 -4.50 12.56 -12.19
C LEU A 132 -4.16 13.70 -13.17
N GLU A 133 -2.88 14.01 -13.34
CA GLU A 133 -2.39 14.99 -14.33
C GLU A 133 -2.81 14.60 -15.75
N GLY A 134 -2.65 13.33 -16.11
CA GLY A 134 -3.04 12.81 -17.42
C GLY A 134 -4.54 12.89 -17.72
N GLU A 135 -5.38 12.94 -16.68
CA GLU A 135 -6.83 13.14 -16.81
C GLU A 135 -7.25 14.61 -16.59
N GLY A 136 -6.28 15.53 -16.51
CA GLY A 136 -6.50 16.98 -16.43
C GLY A 136 -6.80 17.52 -15.04
N PHE A 137 -6.56 16.75 -13.97
CA PHE A 137 -6.74 17.25 -12.61
C PHE A 137 -5.58 18.18 -12.22
N PRO A 138 -5.84 19.38 -11.67
CA PRO A 138 -4.82 20.39 -11.41
C PRO A 138 -4.06 20.13 -10.08
N VAL A 139 -3.35 19.00 -9.99
CA VAL A 139 -2.65 18.51 -8.77
C VAL A 139 -1.71 19.51 -8.09
N ARG A 140 -1.12 20.46 -8.84
CA ARG A 140 -0.09 21.40 -8.36
C ARG A 140 -0.61 22.82 -8.15
N GLN A 141 -1.87 23.10 -8.50
CA GLN A 141 -2.43 24.45 -8.45
C GLN A 141 -2.42 25.05 -7.03
N GLY A 142 -2.49 24.21 -5.98
CA GLY A 142 -2.48 24.65 -4.58
C GLY A 142 -1.10 24.72 -3.91
N TRP A 143 0.00 24.33 -4.57
CA TRP A 143 1.30 24.20 -3.88
C TRP A 143 1.89 25.54 -3.46
N GLY A 144 1.64 26.61 -4.21
CA GLY A 144 2.10 27.96 -3.88
C GLY A 144 1.24 28.71 -2.86
N ALA A 145 0.06 28.18 -2.51
CA ALA A 145 -0.87 28.79 -1.55
C ALA A 145 -0.65 28.29 -0.10
N MET A 146 0.34 27.42 0.11
CA MET A 146 0.67 26.78 1.40
C MET A 146 1.94 27.36 2.05
N ALA A 147 2.44 28.50 1.54
CA ALA A 147 3.59 29.23 2.09
C ALA A 147 3.13 30.34 3.05
#